data_AF-A0A8J8EH51-F1
#
_entry.id   AF-A0A8J8EH51-F1
#
_cell.length_a   1.000
_cell.length_b   1.000
_cell.length_c   1.000
_cell.angle_alpha   90.00
_cell.angle_beta   90.00
_cell.angle_gamma   90.00
#
_symmetry.space_group_name_H-M   'P 1'
#
loop_
_entity.id
_entity.type
_entity.pdbx_description
1 polymer ?
#
loop_
_entity_poly.entity_id
_entity_poly.type
_entity_poly.pdbx_seq_one_letter_code
_entity_poly.pdbx_strand_id
1 'polypeptide(L)'
;MSLTLLALTGMFIFGKKKEERKVDEKTERLRSAVTILVMDNGKGLYRILARADPDGDENRIKKILKHDGVLEKPDVIREAWYMKKYVEYDIPVEREILATHYPIIHAFLALALAHHTGVHNDTPGWAVEKIMSALYAQQKDYEAMKREYQEIAKALAYQAMKHGLTTDEEKTAKVMEEALLKTFKIVDKLLPEITEERVRIVGRALHKDTDDPFVVLRNAGIDIEPELEEFRQFLAEIGGKKMEAEPPKAGAKTGHALASPDLSKAKLEVLSVLNGLEFAGFSEEAKARAVEKLSAKIAELSKKELTPDSLQAIGLYAFALEAVKRENFERLREVDDL
;
A
#
# COMPACT_ATOMS: atom_id res chain seq x y z
N MET A 1 -36.08 -78.36 25.29
CA MET A 1 -34.98 -77.42 25.62
C MET A 1 -34.51 -76.76 24.34
N SER A 2 -34.30 -75.46 24.19
CA SER A 2 -34.80 -74.25 24.83
C SER A 2 -34.59 -73.16 23.75
N LEU A 3 -35.62 -72.37 23.43
CA LEU A 3 -35.46 -71.12 22.67
C LEU A 3 -34.74 -70.10 23.55
N THR A 4 -33.84 -69.33 22.96
CA THR A 4 -33.52 -68.00 23.48
C THR A 4 -33.32 -67.02 22.32
N LEU A 5 -34.35 -66.20 22.13
CA LEU A 5 -34.31 -64.87 21.55
C LEU A 5 -33.21 -64.05 22.26
N LEU A 6 -32.39 -63.32 21.50
CA LEU A 6 -31.71 -62.13 22.01
C LEU A 6 -31.86 -61.01 20.99
N ALA A 7 -32.35 -59.88 21.52
CA ALA A 7 -32.97 -58.79 20.81
C ALA A 7 -31.96 -57.85 20.14
N LEU A 8 -32.43 -57.24 19.06
CA LEU A 8 -31.86 -56.06 18.42
C LEU A 8 -31.65 -54.93 19.46
N THR A 9 -30.40 -54.55 19.71
CA THR A 9 -30.07 -53.23 20.25
C THR A 9 -29.76 -52.30 19.08
N GLY A 10 -30.77 -51.53 18.69
CA GLY A 10 -30.60 -50.39 17.79
C GLY A 10 -29.67 -49.35 18.42
N MET A 11 -28.48 -49.21 17.85
CA MET A 11 -27.63 -48.04 18.07
C MET A 11 -28.30 -46.82 17.41
N PHE A 12 -29.03 -46.06 18.22
CA PHE A 12 -29.42 -44.69 17.89
C PHE A 12 -28.14 -43.84 17.84
N ILE A 13 -27.59 -43.67 16.63
CA ILE A 13 -26.65 -42.58 16.34
C ILE A 13 -27.50 -41.30 16.34
N PHE A 14 -27.52 -40.62 17.48
CA PHE A 14 -28.02 -39.26 17.58
C PHE A 14 -27.17 -38.38 16.66
N GLY A 15 -27.69 -38.15 15.46
CA GLY A 15 -27.25 -37.04 14.62
C GLY A 15 -27.47 -35.76 15.40
N LYS A 16 -26.40 -35.23 16.02
CA LYS A 16 -26.39 -33.86 16.51
C LYS A 16 -26.76 -32.98 15.32
N LYS A 17 -28.00 -32.50 15.32
CA LYS A 17 -28.47 -31.44 14.42
C LYS A 17 -27.46 -30.31 14.56
N LYS A 18 -26.66 -30.08 13.51
CA LYS A 18 -25.69 -28.97 13.46
C LYS A 18 -26.55 -27.72 13.61
N GLU A 19 -26.55 -27.11 14.80
CA GLU A 19 -27.19 -25.82 15.01
C GLU A 19 -26.47 -24.85 14.08
N GLU A 20 -27.13 -24.47 12.99
CA GLU A 20 -26.69 -23.37 12.14
C GLU A 20 -26.68 -22.12 13.03
N ARG A 21 -25.49 -21.74 13.51
CA ARG A 21 -25.27 -20.42 14.08
C ARG A 21 -25.65 -19.42 12.99
N LYS A 22 -26.79 -18.74 13.15
CA LYS A 22 -27.13 -17.57 12.35
C LYS A 22 -26.11 -16.49 12.70
N VAL A 23 -25.08 -16.35 11.86
CA VAL A 23 -24.17 -15.21 11.90
C VAL A 23 -24.98 -13.99 11.47
N ASP A 24 -24.85 -12.88 12.19
CA ASP A 24 -25.56 -11.66 11.82
C ASP A 24 -25.00 -11.06 10.53
N GLU A 25 -25.85 -10.35 9.78
CA GLU A 25 -25.49 -9.81 8.46
C GLU A 25 -24.33 -8.80 8.52
N LYS A 26 -24.22 -8.01 9.59
CA LYS A 26 -23.14 -7.02 9.76
C LYS A 26 -21.80 -7.73 9.93
N THR A 27 -21.81 -8.83 10.68
CA THR A 27 -20.65 -9.69 10.89
C THR A 27 -20.18 -10.32 9.56
N GLU A 28 -21.10 -10.83 8.73
CA GLU A 28 -20.75 -11.35 7.39
C GLU A 28 -20.19 -10.28 6.45
N ARG A 29 -20.72 -9.05 6.51
CA ARG A 29 -20.21 -7.94 5.71
C ARG A 29 -18.80 -7.51 6.13
N LEU A 30 -18.55 -7.45 7.45
CA LEU A 30 -17.21 -7.19 7.98
C LEU A 30 -16.24 -8.30 7.58
N ARG A 31 -16.66 -9.57 7.72
CA ARG A 31 -15.90 -10.75 7.28
C ARG A 31 -15.46 -10.63 5.82
N SER A 32 -16.41 -10.32 4.94
CA SER A 32 -16.16 -10.11 3.51
C SER A 32 -15.18 -8.96 3.26
N ALA A 33 -15.28 -7.87 4.02
CA ALA A 33 -14.36 -6.74 3.90
C ALA A 33 -12.93 -7.12 4.31
N VAL A 34 -12.79 -7.87 5.42
CA VAL A 34 -11.49 -8.38 5.89
C VAL A 34 -10.90 -9.32 4.86
N THR A 35 -11.70 -10.20 4.26
CA THR A 35 -11.26 -11.11 3.20
C THR A 35 -10.61 -10.35 2.04
N ILE A 36 -11.27 -9.28 1.56
CA ILE A 36 -10.73 -8.46 0.46
C ILE A 36 -9.41 -7.81 0.87
N LEU A 37 -9.35 -7.19 2.06
CA LEU A 37 -8.13 -6.53 2.53
C LEU A 37 -6.96 -7.51 2.65
N VAL A 38 -7.24 -8.68 3.20
CA VAL A 38 -6.25 -9.69 3.54
C VAL A 38 -5.79 -10.47 2.30
N MET A 39 -6.70 -10.81 1.40
CA MET A 39 -6.43 -11.69 0.25
C MET A 39 -6.19 -10.97 -1.07
N ASP A 40 -6.72 -9.76 -1.27
CA ASP A 40 -6.70 -9.07 -2.56
C ASP A 40 -5.77 -7.86 -2.62
N ASN A 41 -4.84 -7.74 -1.67
CA ASN A 41 -3.75 -6.77 -1.80
C ASN A 41 -2.85 -7.05 -3.02
N GLY A 42 -2.33 -5.98 -3.63
CA GLY A 42 -1.47 -6.07 -4.81
C GLY A 42 -0.90 -4.70 -5.19
N LYS A 43 -1.18 -4.24 -6.42
CA LYS A 43 -0.76 -2.94 -6.96
C LYS A 43 -0.90 -1.76 -5.99
N GLY A 44 -2.05 -1.61 -5.33
CA GLY A 44 -2.26 -0.56 -4.33
C GLY A 44 -1.26 -0.62 -3.17
N LEU A 45 -1.02 -1.82 -2.62
CA LEU A 45 0.00 -2.04 -1.59
C LEU A 45 1.42 -1.70 -2.10
N TYR A 46 1.78 -2.12 -3.32
CA TYR A 46 3.09 -1.80 -3.89
C TYR A 46 3.33 -0.30 -4.02
N ARG A 47 2.31 0.47 -4.41
CA ARG A 47 2.42 1.93 -4.55
C ARG A 47 2.53 2.64 -3.19
N ILE A 48 1.85 2.15 -2.16
CA ILE A 48 2.06 2.66 -0.79
C ILE A 48 3.50 2.41 -0.33
N LEU A 49 4.00 1.20 -0.53
CA LEU A 49 5.38 0.85 -0.17
C LEU A 49 6.39 1.65 -1.00
N ALA A 50 6.12 1.90 -2.29
CA ALA A 50 6.97 2.72 -3.14
C ALA A 50 7.05 4.15 -2.62
N ARG A 51 5.95 4.71 -2.10
CA ARG A 51 5.98 6.04 -1.47
C ARG A 51 6.82 6.08 -0.19
N ALA A 52 6.88 4.97 0.55
CA ALA A 52 7.71 4.81 1.73
C ALA A 52 9.16 4.41 1.42
N ASP A 53 9.45 4.00 0.19
CA ASP A 53 10.77 3.56 -0.24
C ASP A 53 11.63 4.78 -0.65
N PRO A 54 12.89 4.89 -0.20
CA PRO A 54 13.74 6.05 -0.52
C PRO A 54 13.95 6.30 -2.02
N ASP A 55 13.88 5.25 -2.84
CA ASP A 55 14.08 5.37 -4.30
C ASP A 55 12.77 5.36 -5.08
N GLY A 56 11.63 5.12 -4.42
CA GLY A 56 10.36 4.92 -5.10
C GLY A 56 10.31 3.71 -6.03
N ASP A 57 11.19 2.72 -5.86
CA ASP A 57 11.35 1.62 -6.81
C ASP A 57 10.33 0.49 -6.56
N GLU A 58 9.17 0.59 -7.24
CA GLU A 58 8.11 -0.42 -7.19
C GLU A 58 8.61 -1.81 -7.65
N ASN A 59 9.52 -1.88 -8.61
CA ASN A 59 10.03 -3.17 -9.10
C ASN A 59 10.91 -3.86 -8.06
N ARG A 60 11.71 -3.09 -7.33
CA ARG A 60 12.44 -3.62 -6.18
C ARG A 60 11.50 -4.15 -5.10
N ILE A 61 10.43 -3.43 -4.79
CA ILE A 61 9.43 -3.88 -3.81
C ILE A 61 8.76 -5.18 -4.29
N LYS A 62 8.41 -5.28 -5.57
CA LYS A 62 7.87 -6.51 -6.17
C LYS A 62 8.83 -7.69 -6.02
N LYS A 63 10.15 -7.48 -6.14
CA LYS A 63 11.15 -8.53 -5.87
C LYS A 63 11.18 -8.92 -4.40
N ILE A 64 11.18 -7.93 -3.48
CA ILE A 64 11.17 -8.16 -2.03
C ILE A 64 9.96 -8.98 -1.59
N LEU A 65 8.80 -8.72 -2.21
CA LEU A 65 7.55 -9.38 -1.87
C LEU A 65 7.21 -10.57 -2.78
N LYS A 66 8.14 -11.01 -3.64
CA LYS A 66 7.94 -12.09 -4.61
C LYS A 66 6.63 -11.93 -5.40
N HIS A 67 6.57 -10.92 -6.25
CA HIS A 67 5.38 -10.64 -7.05
C HIS A 67 5.02 -11.80 -7.99
N ASP A 68 3.79 -12.28 -7.87
CA ASP A 68 3.15 -13.17 -8.84
C ASP A 68 2.54 -12.34 -9.97
N GLY A 69 3.14 -12.40 -11.15
CA GLY A 69 2.68 -11.65 -12.32
C GLY A 69 1.39 -12.16 -12.95
N VAL A 70 0.89 -13.35 -12.56
CA VAL A 70 -0.41 -13.87 -13.01
C VAL A 70 -1.52 -13.39 -12.09
N LEU A 71 -1.28 -13.39 -10.78
CA LEU A 71 -2.28 -12.97 -9.79
C LEU A 71 -2.25 -11.48 -9.48
N GLU A 72 -1.14 -10.82 -9.82
CA GLU A 72 -0.78 -9.44 -9.49
C GLU A 72 -0.65 -9.17 -7.97
N LYS A 73 -0.12 -10.15 -7.23
CA LYS A 73 -0.09 -10.16 -5.74
C LYS A 73 1.29 -10.52 -5.17
N PRO A 74 1.55 -10.16 -3.89
CA PRO A 74 2.78 -10.55 -3.20
C PRO A 74 2.70 -11.99 -2.67
N ASP A 75 3.54 -12.90 -3.18
CA ASP A 75 3.53 -14.30 -2.75
C ASP A 75 3.97 -14.50 -1.31
N VAL A 76 4.92 -13.70 -0.81
CA VAL A 76 5.40 -13.85 0.58
C VAL A 76 4.27 -13.62 1.61
N ILE A 77 3.28 -12.80 1.25
CA ILE A 77 2.07 -12.59 2.05
C ILE A 77 1.09 -13.73 1.75
N ARG A 78 0.71 -13.94 0.48
CA ARG A 78 -0.29 -14.93 0.06
C ARG A 78 0.00 -16.35 0.55
N GLU A 79 1.26 -16.75 0.52
CA GLU A 79 1.70 -18.08 0.92
C GLU A 79 1.98 -18.21 2.41
N ALA A 80 1.92 -17.11 3.16
CA ALA A 80 2.10 -17.13 4.59
C ALA A 80 1.07 -18.04 5.27
N TRP A 81 1.47 -18.72 6.33
CA TRP A 81 0.58 -19.65 7.00
C TRP A 81 -0.66 -18.96 7.60
N TYR A 82 -0.52 -17.70 8.07
CA TYR A 82 -1.67 -16.92 8.54
C TYR A 82 -2.70 -16.66 7.43
N MET A 83 -2.26 -16.56 6.17
CA MET A 83 -3.14 -16.47 4.99
C MET A 83 -3.75 -17.81 4.62
N LYS A 84 -2.97 -18.89 4.61
CA LYS A 84 -3.49 -20.24 4.29
C LYS A 84 -4.59 -20.66 5.24
N LYS A 85 -4.42 -20.35 6.53
CA LYS A 85 -5.42 -20.61 7.54
C LYS A 85 -6.69 -19.81 7.28
N TYR A 86 -6.58 -18.55 6.86
CA TYR A 86 -7.71 -17.68 6.53
C TYR A 86 -8.67 -18.28 5.47
N VAL A 87 -8.16 -19.10 4.55
CA VAL A 87 -8.96 -19.72 3.45
C VAL A 87 -9.73 -20.98 3.91
N GLU A 88 -9.52 -21.47 5.13
CA GLU A 88 -10.25 -22.63 5.65
C GLU A 88 -11.71 -22.23 6.01
N TYR A 89 -12.72 -22.90 5.45
CA TYR A 89 -14.13 -22.45 5.43
C TYR A 89 -14.90 -22.44 6.78
N ASP A 90 -14.26 -22.63 7.94
CA ASP A 90 -14.94 -22.77 9.25
C ASP A 90 -14.22 -22.01 10.40
N ILE A 91 -13.50 -20.94 10.09
CA ILE A 91 -12.79 -20.14 11.11
C ILE A 91 -13.77 -19.20 11.84
N PRO A 92 -13.68 -19.05 13.17
CA PRO A 92 -14.40 -18.01 13.90
C PRO A 92 -14.05 -16.61 13.39
N VAL A 93 -15.05 -15.73 13.29
CA VAL A 93 -14.90 -14.35 12.79
C VAL A 93 -13.82 -13.59 13.54
N GLU A 94 -13.70 -13.80 14.86
CA GLU A 94 -12.70 -13.16 15.71
C GLU A 94 -11.28 -13.42 15.21
N ARG A 95 -11.04 -14.62 14.67
CA ARG A 95 -9.75 -15.03 14.14
C ARG A 95 -9.51 -14.50 12.72
N GLU A 96 -10.56 -14.22 11.96
CA GLU A 96 -10.41 -13.49 10.69
C GLU A 96 -10.08 -12.01 10.94
N ILE A 97 -10.80 -11.36 11.86
CA ILE A 97 -10.54 -9.99 12.29
C ILE A 97 -9.10 -9.84 12.78
N LEU A 98 -8.55 -10.85 13.46
CA LEU A 98 -7.15 -10.90 13.90
C LEU A 98 -6.15 -10.69 12.76
N ALA A 99 -6.44 -11.23 11.56
CA ALA A 99 -5.52 -11.20 10.43
C ALA A 99 -5.47 -9.83 9.73
N THR A 100 -6.41 -8.91 10.02
CA THR A 100 -6.60 -7.66 9.27
C THR A 100 -5.32 -6.82 9.15
N HIS A 101 -4.52 -6.75 10.22
CA HIS A 101 -3.31 -5.92 10.23
C HIS A 101 -2.06 -6.63 9.68
N TYR A 102 -2.07 -7.96 9.61
CA TYR A 102 -0.88 -8.77 9.32
C TYR A 102 -0.26 -8.49 7.94
N PRO A 103 -1.02 -8.43 6.83
CA PRO A 103 -0.43 -8.17 5.50
C PRO A 103 0.33 -6.85 5.42
N ILE A 104 -0.22 -5.79 6.04
CA ILE A 104 0.38 -4.46 6.04
C ILE A 104 1.69 -4.50 6.86
N ILE A 105 1.62 -5.03 8.08
CA ILE A 105 2.78 -5.15 8.96
C ILE A 105 3.89 -5.97 8.29
N HIS A 106 3.53 -7.12 7.73
CA HIS A 106 4.47 -7.99 7.02
C HIS A 106 5.20 -7.21 5.92
N ALA A 107 4.47 -6.51 5.06
CA ALA A 107 5.04 -5.83 3.91
C ALA A 107 6.05 -4.73 4.30
N PHE A 108 5.71 -3.90 5.29
CA PHE A 108 6.60 -2.85 5.77
C PHE A 108 7.85 -3.41 6.47
N LEU A 109 7.70 -4.46 7.28
CA LEU A 109 8.84 -5.10 7.93
C LEU A 109 9.77 -5.80 6.93
N ALA A 110 9.22 -6.42 5.88
CA ALA A 110 10.01 -7.02 4.81
C ALA A 110 10.83 -5.96 4.07
N LEU A 111 10.22 -4.80 3.80
CA LEU A 111 10.91 -3.67 3.19
C LEU A 111 12.02 -3.12 4.09
N ALA A 112 11.76 -2.93 5.39
CA ALA A 112 12.78 -2.48 6.34
C ALA A 112 13.96 -3.44 6.46
N LEU A 113 13.68 -4.74 6.56
CA LEU A 113 14.72 -5.76 6.64
C LEU A 113 15.55 -5.83 5.34
N ALA A 114 14.92 -5.66 4.17
CA ALA A 114 15.62 -5.60 2.89
C ALA A 114 16.58 -4.42 2.80
N HIS A 115 16.18 -3.23 3.27
CA HIS A 115 17.06 -2.04 3.29
C HIS A 115 18.20 -2.18 4.30
N HIS A 116 17.91 -2.66 5.51
CA HIS A 116 18.94 -2.89 6.55
C HIS A 116 20.02 -3.88 6.10
N THR A 117 19.61 -4.93 5.40
CA THR A 117 20.51 -6.03 5.01
C THR A 117 21.13 -5.83 3.62
N GLY A 118 20.60 -4.89 2.83
CA GLY A 118 20.96 -4.70 1.43
C GLY A 118 20.49 -5.82 0.49
N VAL A 119 19.65 -6.74 0.99
CA VAL A 119 19.14 -7.89 0.22
C VAL A 119 17.77 -7.56 -0.36
N HIS A 120 17.70 -7.39 -1.67
CA HIS A 120 16.48 -6.98 -2.38
C HIS A 120 15.85 -8.10 -3.24
N ASN A 121 15.81 -9.31 -2.68
CA ASN A 121 15.06 -10.45 -3.20
C ASN A 121 13.97 -10.85 -2.19
N ASP A 122 13.32 -11.99 -2.35
CA ASP A 122 12.19 -12.43 -1.53
C ASP A 122 12.57 -12.96 -0.13
N THR A 123 13.86 -13.14 0.15
CA THR A 123 14.35 -13.73 1.41
C THR A 123 13.95 -12.94 2.66
N PRO A 124 14.02 -11.59 2.70
CA PRO A 124 13.50 -10.79 3.81
C PRO A 124 12.00 -11.00 4.05
N GLY A 125 11.19 -11.10 2.99
CA GLY A 125 9.77 -11.40 3.10
C GLY A 125 9.53 -12.74 3.77
N TRP A 126 10.24 -13.79 3.36
CA TRP A 126 10.14 -15.11 4.00
C TRP A 126 10.61 -15.13 5.46
N ALA A 127 11.62 -14.35 5.81
CA ALA A 127 12.06 -14.25 7.21
C ALA A 127 10.96 -13.61 8.09
N VAL A 128 10.29 -12.58 7.59
CA VAL A 128 9.15 -11.93 8.27
C VAL A 128 7.94 -12.86 8.34
N GLU A 129 7.66 -13.61 7.27
CA GLU A 129 6.57 -14.59 7.20
C GLU A 129 6.58 -15.54 8.39
N LYS A 130 7.76 -16.09 8.75
CA LYS A 130 7.90 -17.04 9.85
C LYS A 130 7.41 -16.47 11.18
N ILE A 131 7.74 -15.21 11.47
CA ILE A 131 7.35 -14.55 12.71
C ILE A 131 5.86 -14.19 12.68
N MET A 132 5.38 -13.62 11.58
CA MET A 132 3.96 -13.30 11.42
C MET A 132 3.08 -14.56 11.57
N SER A 133 3.45 -15.65 10.92
CA SER A 133 2.74 -16.93 11.05
C SER A 133 2.76 -17.49 12.47
N ALA A 134 3.86 -17.35 13.20
CA ALA A 134 3.95 -17.76 14.60
C ALA A 134 3.06 -16.91 15.53
N LEU A 135 3.03 -15.59 15.33
CA LEU A 135 2.16 -14.67 16.08
C LEU A 135 0.68 -15.00 15.85
N TYR A 136 0.30 -15.26 14.59
CA TYR A 136 -1.06 -15.64 14.26
C TYR A 136 -1.44 -17.01 14.87
N ALA A 137 -0.51 -17.97 14.88
CA ALA A 137 -0.72 -19.27 15.54
C ALA A 137 -0.99 -19.11 17.04
N GLN A 138 -0.33 -18.15 17.68
CA GLN A 138 -0.51 -17.78 19.08
C GLN A 138 -1.71 -16.85 19.32
N GLN A 139 -2.50 -16.56 18.28
CA GLN A 139 -3.66 -15.67 18.34
C GLN A 139 -3.31 -14.26 18.85
N LYS A 140 -2.12 -13.76 18.52
CA LYS A 140 -1.69 -12.41 18.91
C LYS A 140 -2.39 -11.39 18.02
N ASP A 141 -3.13 -10.49 18.65
CA ASP A 141 -3.75 -9.36 17.97
C ASP A 141 -2.78 -8.19 17.83
N TYR A 142 -3.22 -7.14 17.14
CA TYR A 142 -2.42 -5.95 16.91
C TYR A 142 -1.99 -5.26 18.21
N GLU A 143 -2.86 -5.23 19.22
CA GLU A 143 -2.54 -4.65 20.53
C GLU A 143 -1.49 -5.48 21.28
N ALA A 144 -1.54 -6.81 21.19
CA ALA A 144 -0.51 -7.69 21.72
C ALA A 144 0.83 -7.46 21.01
N MET A 145 0.83 -7.29 19.69
CA MET A 145 2.06 -6.96 18.95
C MET A 145 2.67 -5.64 19.43
N LYS A 146 1.86 -4.59 19.64
CA LYS A 146 2.33 -3.30 20.17
C LYS A 146 2.94 -3.43 21.57
N ARG A 147 2.40 -4.30 22.43
CA ARG A 147 2.96 -4.55 23.77
C ARG A 147 4.25 -5.37 23.75
N GLU A 148 4.39 -6.27 22.79
CA GLU A 148 5.47 -7.27 22.73
C GLU A 148 6.50 -6.99 21.64
N TYR A 149 6.51 -5.78 21.06
CA TYR A 149 7.28 -5.42 19.87
C TYR A 149 8.79 -5.67 19.99
N GLN A 150 9.38 -5.51 21.18
CA GLN A 150 10.80 -5.77 21.42
C GLN A 150 11.14 -7.25 21.28
N GLU A 151 10.28 -8.14 21.75
CA GLU A 151 10.46 -9.59 21.60
C GLU A 151 10.22 -10.02 20.16
N ILE A 152 9.25 -9.39 19.47
CA ILE A 152 9.04 -9.59 18.03
C ILE A 152 10.27 -9.17 17.23
N ALA A 153 10.89 -8.03 17.57
CA ALA A 153 12.08 -7.52 16.91
C ALA A 153 13.28 -8.48 17.05
N LYS A 154 13.51 -9.02 18.26
CA LYS A 154 14.52 -10.07 18.50
C LYS A 154 14.23 -11.31 17.68
N ALA A 155 12.99 -11.76 17.64
CA ALA A 155 12.60 -12.94 16.86
C ALA A 155 12.81 -12.71 15.35
N LEU A 156 12.51 -11.51 14.84
CA LEU A 156 12.78 -11.13 13.44
C LEU A 156 14.28 -11.14 13.14
N ALA A 157 15.11 -10.58 14.02
CA ALA A 157 16.56 -10.58 13.86
C ALA A 157 17.15 -11.99 13.86
N TYR A 158 16.66 -12.86 14.76
CA TYR A 158 17.05 -14.26 14.80
C TYR A 158 16.69 -15.01 13.50
N GLN A 159 15.49 -14.79 12.96
CA GLN A 159 15.12 -15.36 11.66
C GLN A 159 15.97 -14.79 10.53
N ALA A 160 16.25 -13.49 10.53
CA ALA A 160 17.12 -12.88 9.55
C ALA A 160 18.52 -13.52 9.55
N MET A 161 19.09 -13.79 10.74
CA MET A 161 20.36 -14.50 10.87
C MET A 161 20.28 -15.93 10.32
N LYS A 162 19.21 -16.69 10.66
CA LYS A 162 18.99 -18.05 10.13
C LYS A 162 18.90 -18.12 8.62
N HIS A 163 18.35 -17.08 8.01
CA HIS A 163 18.23 -16.93 6.57
C HIS A 163 19.49 -16.33 5.92
N GLY A 164 20.56 -16.09 6.68
CA GLY A 164 21.83 -15.55 6.18
C GLY A 164 21.75 -14.08 5.77
N LEU A 165 20.72 -13.35 6.19
CA LEU A 165 20.53 -11.93 5.86
C LEU A 165 21.42 -11.02 6.72
N THR A 166 21.82 -11.47 7.90
CA THR A 166 22.64 -10.70 8.84
C THR A 166 23.55 -11.62 9.64
N THR A 167 24.68 -11.05 10.09
CA THR A 167 25.57 -11.67 11.08
C THR A 167 25.54 -10.93 12.42
N ASP A 168 24.86 -9.78 12.49
CA ASP A 168 24.74 -8.93 13.68
C ASP A 168 23.27 -8.90 14.12
N GLU A 169 22.90 -9.89 14.93
CA GLU A 169 21.54 -10.07 15.43
C GLU A 169 21.11 -8.89 16.32
N GLU A 170 22.00 -8.37 17.16
CA GLU A 170 21.67 -7.27 18.09
C GLU A 170 21.37 -5.97 17.34
N LYS A 171 22.21 -5.59 16.37
CA LYS A 171 21.95 -4.43 15.52
C LYS A 171 20.66 -4.59 14.73
N THR A 172 20.43 -5.79 14.18
CA THR A 172 19.22 -6.09 13.43
C THR A 172 17.97 -6.01 14.30
N ALA A 173 18.02 -6.47 15.55
CA ALA A 173 16.91 -6.37 16.49
C ALA A 173 16.55 -4.90 16.76
N LYS A 174 17.54 -4.02 16.99
CA LYS A 174 17.29 -2.58 17.19
C LYS A 174 16.63 -1.92 15.98
N VAL A 175 17.11 -2.25 14.77
CA VAL A 175 16.50 -1.74 13.53
C VAL A 175 15.06 -2.24 13.37
N MET A 176 14.81 -3.52 13.64
CA MET A 176 13.46 -4.07 13.54
C MET A 176 12.51 -3.54 14.62
N GLU A 177 13.03 -3.16 15.79
CA GLU A 177 12.28 -2.48 16.85
C GLU A 177 11.76 -1.13 16.35
N GLU A 178 12.63 -0.30 15.77
CA GLU A 178 12.23 0.98 15.18
C GLU A 178 11.30 0.81 13.97
N ALA A 179 11.55 -0.19 13.12
CA ALA A 179 10.69 -0.51 11.99
C ALA A 179 9.26 -0.86 12.44
N LEU A 180 9.12 -1.66 13.51
CA LEU A 180 7.82 -1.98 14.10
C LEU A 180 7.10 -0.72 14.59
N LEU A 181 7.77 0.13 15.37
CA LEU A 181 7.18 1.35 15.90
C LEU A 181 6.66 2.27 14.79
N LYS A 182 7.42 2.44 13.70
CA LYS A 182 6.99 3.26 12.56
C LYS A 182 5.87 2.60 11.75
N THR A 183 5.94 1.27 11.59
CA THR A 183 4.86 0.49 10.96
C THR A 183 3.55 0.63 11.73
N PHE A 184 3.60 0.60 13.06
CA PHE A 184 2.41 0.77 13.90
C PHE A 184 1.78 2.15 13.73
N LYS A 185 2.55 3.23 13.58
CA LYS A 185 1.99 4.56 13.26
C LYS A 185 1.19 4.54 11.96
N ILE A 186 1.73 3.90 10.91
CA ILE A 186 1.05 3.75 9.62
C ILE A 186 -0.23 2.95 9.79
N VAL A 187 -0.17 1.83 10.50
CA VAL A 187 -1.32 0.96 10.75
C VAL A 187 -2.39 1.65 11.59
N ASP A 188 -2.01 2.39 12.64
CA ASP A 188 -2.92 3.18 13.48
C ASP A 188 -3.65 4.26 12.66
N LYS A 189 -3.02 4.81 11.61
CA LYS A 189 -3.70 5.71 10.67
C LYS A 189 -4.61 4.98 9.71
N LEU A 190 -4.21 3.84 9.18
CA LEU A 190 -5.03 3.09 8.23
C LEU A 190 -6.25 2.46 8.91
N LEU A 191 -6.04 1.76 10.02
CA LEU A 191 -7.00 0.88 10.68
C LEU A 191 -6.95 1.08 12.22
N PRO A 192 -7.28 2.28 12.74
CA PRO A 192 -7.32 2.53 14.18
C PRO A 192 -8.33 1.64 14.90
N GLU A 193 -9.43 1.33 14.20
CA GLU A 193 -10.48 0.41 14.63
C GLU A 193 -10.89 -0.47 13.46
N ILE A 194 -11.27 -1.72 13.75
CA ILE A 194 -11.73 -2.67 12.74
C ILE A 194 -13.24 -2.53 12.56
N THR A 195 -13.65 -1.60 11.69
CA THR A 195 -15.04 -1.42 11.26
C THR A 195 -15.22 -1.83 9.80
N GLU A 196 -16.42 -2.26 9.41
CA GLU A 196 -16.71 -2.70 8.02
C GLU A 196 -16.32 -1.61 7.01
N GLU A 197 -16.73 -0.38 7.27
CA GLU A 197 -16.47 0.76 6.39
C GLU A 197 -14.97 1.02 6.24
N ARG A 198 -14.24 1.09 7.37
CA ARG A 198 -12.81 1.38 7.36
C ARG A 198 -12.02 0.28 6.66
N VAL A 199 -12.32 -0.98 6.96
CA VAL A 199 -11.69 -2.14 6.32
C VAL A 199 -11.96 -2.16 4.82
N ARG A 200 -13.17 -1.82 4.37
CA ARG A 200 -13.47 -1.72 2.93
C ARG A 200 -12.68 -0.63 2.23
N ILE A 201 -12.54 0.53 2.85
CA ILE A 201 -11.77 1.65 2.29
C ILE A 201 -10.31 1.26 2.15
N VAL A 202 -9.70 0.74 3.23
CA VAL A 202 -8.29 0.32 3.21
C VAL A 202 -8.09 -0.87 2.29
N GLY A 203 -8.98 -1.86 2.30
CA GLY A 203 -8.94 -3.01 1.40
C GLY A 203 -9.00 -2.58 -0.07
N ARG A 204 -9.84 -1.60 -0.41
CA ARG A 204 -9.87 -0.99 -1.74
C ARG A 204 -8.56 -0.27 -2.06
N ALA A 205 -8.02 0.53 -1.13
CA ALA A 205 -6.76 1.23 -1.37
C ALA A 205 -5.61 0.26 -1.64
N LEU A 206 -5.52 -0.86 -0.90
CA LEU A 206 -4.47 -1.85 -1.05
C LEU A 206 -4.68 -2.83 -2.23
N HIS A 207 -5.86 -2.81 -2.84
CA HIS A 207 -6.31 -3.81 -3.81
C HIS A 207 -5.37 -3.93 -5.01
N LYS A 208 -5.32 -5.13 -5.59
CA LYS A 208 -4.53 -5.41 -6.81
C LYS A 208 -4.92 -4.59 -8.03
N ASP A 209 -6.18 -4.18 -8.11
CA ASP A 209 -6.70 -3.40 -9.25
C ASP A 209 -6.66 -1.88 -9.00
N THR A 210 -6.16 -1.45 -7.84
CA THR A 210 -6.12 -0.01 -7.50
C THR A 210 -4.89 0.64 -8.09
N ASP A 211 -5.13 1.59 -9.00
CA ASP A 211 -4.11 2.50 -9.48
C ASP A 211 -3.65 3.44 -8.36
N ASP A 212 -4.41 4.45 -7.99
CA ASP A 212 -3.93 5.43 -6.99
C ASP A 212 -4.51 5.13 -5.60
N PRO A 213 -3.77 4.46 -4.70
CA PRO A 213 -4.24 4.21 -3.34
C PRO A 213 -4.44 5.51 -2.55
N PHE A 214 -3.68 6.56 -2.84
CA PHE A 214 -3.73 7.83 -2.10
C PHE A 214 -4.98 8.64 -2.43
N VAL A 215 -5.52 8.53 -3.65
CA VAL A 215 -6.85 9.09 -3.96
C VAL A 215 -7.94 8.39 -3.15
N VAL A 216 -7.91 7.06 -3.07
CA VAL A 216 -8.88 6.29 -2.27
C VAL A 216 -8.81 6.68 -0.79
N LEU A 217 -7.61 6.76 -0.23
CA LEU A 217 -7.39 7.12 1.18
C LEU A 217 -7.78 8.58 1.47
N ARG A 218 -7.35 9.54 0.64
CA ARG A 218 -7.69 10.96 0.84
C ARG A 218 -9.18 11.25 0.73
N ASN A 219 -9.89 10.59 -0.19
CA ASN A 219 -11.35 10.72 -0.32
C ASN A 219 -12.09 10.22 0.93
N ALA A 220 -11.46 9.34 1.71
CA ALA A 220 -11.95 8.87 3.00
C ALA A 220 -11.42 9.67 4.20
N GLY A 221 -10.70 10.77 3.97
CA GLY A 221 -10.08 11.57 5.03
C GLY A 221 -8.92 10.86 5.74
N ILE A 222 -8.30 9.86 5.10
CA ILE A 222 -7.15 9.13 5.63
C ILE A 222 -5.89 9.71 4.97
N ASP A 223 -5.10 10.44 5.75
CA ASP A 223 -3.77 10.89 5.36
C ASP A 223 -2.71 10.07 6.13
N ILE A 224 -1.83 9.43 5.37
CA ILE A 224 -0.69 8.64 5.87
C ILE A 224 0.64 9.17 5.34
N GLU A 225 0.65 10.23 4.53
CA GLU A 225 1.90 10.74 3.95
C GLU A 225 2.95 11.11 5.00
N PRO A 226 2.59 11.72 6.15
CA PRO A 226 3.57 12.02 7.20
C PRO A 226 4.24 10.76 7.77
N GLU A 227 3.47 9.71 8.04
CA GLU A 227 3.98 8.45 8.57
C GLU A 227 4.81 7.69 7.54
N LEU A 228 4.43 7.74 6.26
CA LEU A 228 5.24 7.16 5.18
C LEU A 228 6.57 7.91 4.97
N GLU A 229 6.57 9.24 5.12
CA GLU A 229 7.80 10.03 5.03
C GLU A 229 8.73 9.75 6.22
N GLU A 230 8.20 9.62 7.43
CA GLU A 230 8.98 9.19 8.61
C GLU A 230 9.59 7.80 8.40
N PHE A 231 8.82 6.88 7.79
CA PHE A 231 9.32 5.54 7.46
C PHE A 231 10.40 5.60 6.38
N ARG A 232 10.21 6.43 5.34
CA ARG A 232 11.18 6.63 4.26
C ARG A 232 12.52 7.13 4.75
N GLN A 233 12.51 8.12 5.64
CA GLN A 233 13.72 8.67 6.25
C GLN A 233 14.49 7.60 7.03
N PHE A 234 13.76 6.81 7.81
CA PHE A 234 14.31 5.67 8.52
C PHE A 234 14.92 4.63 7.58
N LEU A 235 14.24 4.26 6.49
CA LEU A 235 14.78 3.31 5.51
C LEU A 235 16.07 3.81 4.87
N ALA A 236 16.14 5.10 4.56
CA ALA A 236 17.35 5.68 3.98
C ALA A 236 18.53 5.65 4.97
N GLU A 237 18.28 5.97 6.24
CA GLU A 237 19.27 5.91 7.31
C GLU A 237 19.86 4.51 7.47
N ILE A 238 19.01 3.48 7.63
CA ILE A 238 19.46 2.10 7.81
C ILE A 238 20.10 1.51 6.55
N GLY A 239 19.68 1.97 5.37
CA GLY A 239 20.27 1.62 4.08
C GLY A 239 21.62 2.31 3.80
N GLY A 240 22.13 3.10 4.75
CA GLY A 240 23.41 3.82 4.59
C GLY A 240 23.36 4.96 3.59
N LYS A 241 22.16 5.36 3.16
CA LYS A 241 21.97 6.55 2.33
C LYS A 241 21.93 7.75 3.28
N LYS A 242 22.93 8.62 3.16
CA LYS A 242 22.77 9.98 3.68
C LYS A 242 21.64 10.62 2.88
N MET A 243 20.45 10.70 3.47
CA MET A 243 19.53 11.73 3.04
C MET A 243 20.20 13.04 3.39
N GLU A 244 20.50 13.84 2.37
CA GLU A 244 20.49 15.28 2.61
C GLU A 244 19.11 15.56 3.18
N ALA A 245 19.03 15.94 4.45
CA ALA A 245 17.79 16.41 5.02
C ALA A 245 17.35 17.55 4.11
N GLU A 246 16.38 17.33 3.24
CA GLU A 246 15.79 18.44 2.52
C GLU A 246 15.11 19.29 3.60
N PRO A 247 15.61 20.50 3.89
CA PRO A 247 14.76 21.45 4.58
C PRO A 247 13.53 21.64 3.67
N PRO A 248 12.35 21.96 4.22
CA PRO A 248 11.23 22.27 3.37
C PRO A 248 11.59 23.56 2.61
N LYS A 249 12.01 23.41 1.34
CA LYS A 249 11.69 24.26 0.18
C LYS A 249 12.73 24.12 -0.94
N ALA A 250 12.16 24.12 -2.14
CA ALA A 250 12.67 24.81 -3.33
C ALA A 250 14.07 24.41 -3.83
N GLY A 251 14.04 23.55 -4.85
CA GLY A 251 14.78 23.79 -6.08
C GLY A 251 16.22 23.29 -6.15
N ALA A 252 16.39 22.29 -7.01
CA ALA A 252 17.59 21.95 -7.78
C ALA A 252 18.79 21.40 -6.98
N LYS A 253 19.58 20.42 -7.44
CA LYS A 253 19.74 19.71 -8.74
C LYS A 253 20.79 18.61 -8.49
N THR A 254 20.62 17.42 -9.05
CA THR A 254 21.66 16.52 -9.60
C THR A 254 20.90 15.45 -10.40
N GLY A 255 21.28 14.91 -11.54
CA GLY A 255 22.51 14.91 -12.32
C GLY A 255 22.54 13.60 -13.13
N HIS A 256 22.07 13.67 -14.37
CA HIS A 256 22.25 12.73 -15.50
C HIS A 256 21.90 11.22 -15.35
N ALA A 257 20.68 10.89 -15.77
CA ALA A 257 20.44 9.82 -16.73
C ALA A 257 19.60 10.42 -17.87
N LEU A 258 19.75 9.93 -19.11
CA LEU A 258 19.01 10.37 -20.29
C LEU A 258 17.49 10.23 -20.06
N ALA A 259 16.88 11.26 -19.49
CA ALA A 259 15.48 11.30 -19.11
C ALA A 259 14.74 12.26 -20.03
N SER A 260 13.51 11.86 -20.37
CA SER A 260 12.49 12.73 -20.94
C SER A 260 12.51 14.11 -20.26
N PRO A 261 12.38 15.22 -21.00
CA PRO A 261 12.38 16.58 -20.44
C PRO A 261 11.39 16.72 -19.29
N ASP A 262 11.73 17.52 -18.28
CA ASP A 262 10.91 17.78 -17.09
C ASP A 262 9.66 18.64 -17.43
N LEU A 263 8.78 18.05 -18.24
CA LEU A 263 7.46 18.54 -18.60
C LEU A 263 6.49 18.48 -17.41
N SER A 264 6.87 17.76 -16.35
CA SER A 264 6.07 17.45 -15.16
C SER A 264 5.45 18.71 -14.56
N LYS A 265 6.22 19.80 -14.47
CA LYS A 265 5.72 21.06 -13.92
C LYS A 265 4.69 21.73 -14.83
N ALA A 266 4.98 21.82 -16.13
CA ALA A 266 4.06 22.42 -17.10
C ALA A 266 2.77 21.60 -17.21
N LYS A 267 2.89 20.27 -17.20
CA LYS A 267 1.77 19.32 -17.17
C LYS A 267 0.90 19.51 -15.95
N LEU A 268 1.48 19.53 -14.75
CA LEU A 268 0.73 19.74 -13.51
C LEU A 268 0.00 21.09 -13.48
N GLU A 269 0.64 22.15 -13.97
CA GLU A 269 0.00 23.46 -14.06
C GLU A 269 -1.17 23.47 -15.05
N VAL A 270 -1.01 22.83 -16.22
CA VAL A 270 -2.09 22.68 -17.21
C VAL A 270 -3.24 21.84 -16.63
N LEU A 271 -2.96 20.66 -16.05
CA LEU A 271 -3.97 19.81 -15.43
C LEU A 271 -4.71 20.51 -14.28
N SER A 272 -4.01 21.33 -13.49
CA SER A 272 -4.66 22.15 -12.46
C SER A 272 -5.66 23.16 -13.06
N VAL A 273 -5.33 23.77 -14.20
CA VAL A 273 -6.26 24.67 -14.91
C VAL A 273 -7.46 23.90 -15.46
N LEU A 274 -7.22 22.72 -16.04
CA LEU A 274 -8.26 21.88 -16.64
C LEU A 274 -9.22 21.32 -15.58
N ASN A 275 -8.70 20.81 -14.47
CA ASN A 275 -9.52 20.33 -13.36
C ASN A 275 -10.35 21.46 -12.74
N GLY A 276 -9.79 22.66 -12.64
CA GLY A 276 -10.54 23.85 -12.20
C GLY A 276 -11.67 24.23 -13.16
N LEU A 277 -11.46 24.05 -14.47
CA LEU A 277 -12.46 24.30 -15.49
C LEU A 277 -13.59 23.24 -15.48
N GLU A 278 -13.23 21.96 -15.31
CA GLU A 278 -14.18 20.85 -15.19
C GLU A 278 -15.03 20.97 -13.92
N PHE A 279 -14.41 21.31 -12.78
CA PHE A 279 -15.14 21.54 -11.53
C PHE A 279 -16.14 22.69 -11.61
N ALA A 280 -15.84 23.71 -12.41
CA ALA A 280 -16.74 24.82 -12.68
C ALA A 280 -17.83 24.48 -13.73
N GLY A 281 -17.92 23.22 -14.17
CA GLY A 281 -18.88 22.77 -15.18
C GLY A 281 -18.67 23.45 -16.54
N PHE A 282 -17.43 23.85 -16.85
CA PHE A 282 -17.10 24.59 -18.08
C PHE A 282 -17.88 25.89 -18.25
N SER A 283 -18.17 26.63 -17.16
CA SER A 283 -18.83 27.94 -17.28
C SER A 283 -18.03 28.92 -18.14
N GLU A 284 -18.71 29.86 -18.80
CA GLU A 284 -18.06 30.89 -19.63
C GLU A 284 -17.04 31.72 -18.85
N GLU A 285 -17.34 32.04 -17.59
CA GLU A 285 -16.40 32.73 -16.69
C GLU A 285 -15.17 31.87 -16.38
N ALA A 286 -15.33 30.55 -16.22
CA ALA A 286 -14.22 29.64 -15.98
C ALA A 286 -13.36 29.45 -17.24
N LYS A 287 -13.98 29.36 -18.43
CA LYS A 287 -13.28 29.33 -19.72
C LYS A 287 -12.45 30.60 -19.91
N ALA A 288 -13.02 31.78 -19.65
CA ALA A 288 -12.32 33.06 -19.76
C ALA A 288 -11.09 33.12 -18.83
N ARG A 289 -11.24 32.67 -17.57
CA ARG A 289 -10.12 32.59 -16.61
C ARG A 289 -9.06 31.57 -17.00
N ALA A 290 -9.46 30.43 -17.56
CA ALA A 290 -8.53 29.42 -18.06
C ALA A 290 -7.71 29.96 -19.25
N VAL A 291 -8.37 30.62 -20.20
CA VAL A 291 -7.73 31.30 -21.36
C VAL A 291 -6.74 32.36 -20.89
N GLU A 292 -7.13 33.21 -19.95
CA GLU A 292 -6.27 34.25 -19.38
C GLU A 292 -5.02 33.63 -18.73
N LYS A 293 -5.20 32.63 -17.88
CA LYS A 293 -4.11 31.98 -17.13
C LYS A 293 -3.13 31.24 -18.05
N LEU A 294 -3.63 30.50 -19.04
CA LEU A 294 -2.79 29.78 -20.01
C LEU A 294 -2.03 30.75 -20.93
N SER A 295 -2.70 31.81 -21.41
CA SER A 295 -2.07 32.83 -22.27
C SER A 295 -0.99 33.62 -21.53
N ALA A 296 -1.24 33.97 -20.26
CA ALA A 296 -0.25 34.64 -19.42
C ALA A 296 1.01 33.78 -19.23
N LYS A 297 0.85 32.46 -19.12
CA LYS A 297 1.97 31.55 -18.92
C LYS A 297 2.81 31.37 -20.19
N ILE A 298 2.17 31.29 -21.35
CA ILE A 298 2.86 31.35 -22.66
C ILE A 298 3.65 32.65 -22.79
N ALA A 299 3.05 33.80 -22.44
CA ALA A 299 3.71 35.09 -22.52
C ALA A 299 4.90 35.22 -21.54
N GLU A 300 4.81 34.63 -20.35
CA GLU A 300 5.92 34.58 -19.40
C GLU A 300 7.08 33.73 -19.93
N LEU A 301 6.79 32.55 -20.48
CA LEU A 301 7.80 31.64 -21.01
C LEU A 301 8.46 32.18 -22.28
N SER A 302 7.69 32.87 -23.14
CA SER A 302 8.19 33.47 -24.38
C SER A 302 9.12 34.66 -24.16
N LYS A 303 9.16 35.24 -22.95
CA LYS A 303 10.08 36.32 -22.57
C LYS A 303 11.43 35.81 -22.06
N LYS A 304 11.55 34.51 -21.78
CA LYS A 304 12.79 33.86 -21.34
C LYS A 304 13.56 33.35 -22.57
N GLU A 305 14.83 32.99 -22.39
CA GLU A 305 15.63 32.40 -23.45
C GLU A 305 14.99 31.10 -23.97
N LEU A 306 14.85 30.98 -25.29
CA LEU A 306 14.19 29.84 -25.92
C LEU A 306 15.11 28.61 -25.90
N THR A 307 14.91 27.76 -24.90
CA THR A 307 15.49 26.42 -24.81
C THR A 307 14.49 25.36 -25.31
N PRO A 308 14.96 24.15 -25.67
CA PRO A 308 14.06 23.03 -26.00
C PRO A 308 12.97 22.78 -24.95
N ASP A 309 13.33 22.85 -23.67
CA ASP A 309 12.38 22.65 -22.55
C ASP A 309 11.32 23.77 -22.50
N SER A 310 11.73 25.02 -22.69
CA SER A 310 10.80 26.15 -22.72
C SER A 310 9.85 26.07 -23.92
N LEU A 311 10.32 25.59 -25.07
CA LEU A 311 9.52 25.41 -26.28
C LEU A 311 8.48 24.30 -26.11
N GLN A 312 8.87 23.17 -25.50
CA GLN A 312 7.95 22.08 -25.21
C GLN A 312 6.89 22.50 -24.18
N ALA A 313 7.29 23.20 -23.12
CA ALA A 313 6.34 23.76 -22.15
C ALA A 313 5.36 24.74 -22.82
N ILE A 314 5.85 25.66 -23.65
CA ILE A 314 5.01 26.58 -24.44
C ILE A 314 4.04 25.78 -25.32
N GLY A 315 4.50 24.71 -25.98
CA GLY A 315 3.66 23.83 -26.79
C GLY A 315 2.51 23.21 -26.00
N LEU A 316 2.77 22.77 -24.77
CA LEU A 316 1.75 22.17 -23.90
C LEU A 316 0.70 23.20 -23.45
N TYR A 317 1.12 24.39 -23.00
CA TYR A 317 0.18 25.46 -22.66
C TYR A 317 -0.62 25.93 -23.88
N ALA A 318 0.01 26.00 -25.06
CA ALA A 318 -0.66 26.40 -26.29
C ALA A 318 -1.68 25.35 -26.75
N PHE A 319 -1.37 24.06 -26.61
CA PHE A 319 -2.28 22.97 -26.88
C PHE A 319 -3.54 23.06 -26.01
N ALA A 320 -3.36 23.19 -24.69
CA ALA A 320 -4.48 23.33 -23.75
C ALA A 320 -5.30 24.60 -24.02
N LEU A 321 -4.64 25.72 -24.32
CA LEU A 321 -5.28 26.98 -24.64
C LEU A 321 -6.20 26.84 -25.87
N GLU A 322 -5.72 26.18 -26.92
CA GLU A 322 -6.49 26.01 -28.16
C GLU A 322 -7.66 25.05 -27.97
N ALA A 323 -7.47 23.99 -27.19
CA ALA A 323 -8.55 23.06 -26.86
C ALA A 323 -9.65 23.73 -26.03
N VAL A 324 -9.30 24.61 -25.07
CA VAL A 324 -10.29 25.42 -24.32
C VAL A 324 -11.02 26.40 -25.24
N LYS A 325 -10.31 27.11 -26.13
CA LYS A 325 -10.93 28.07 -27.06
C LYS A 325 -11.87 27.43 -28.08
N ARG A 326 -11.56 26.20 -28.51
CA ARG A 326 -12.38 25.43 -29.48
C ARG A 326 -13.43 24.56 -28.81
N GLU A 327 -13.55 24.63 -27.49
CA GLU A 327 -14.44 23.78 -26.69
C GLU A 327 -14.22 22.28 -26.92
N ASN A 328 -12.99 21.89 -27.26
CA ASN A 328 -12.63 20.51 -27.56
C ASN A 328 -12.07 19.83 -26.31
N PHE A 329 -12.96 19.61 -25.33
CA PHE A 329 -12.59 19.12 -24.00
C PHE A 329 -12.21 17.63 -23.97
N GLU A 330 -12.60 16.84 -24.98
CA GLU A 330 -12.18 15.44 -25.10
C GLU A 330 -10.66 15.33 -25.31
N ARG A 331 -10.11 16.23 -26.13
CA ARG A 331 -8.67 16.29 -26.40
C ARG A 331 -7.84 16.82 -25.23
N LEU A 332 -8.48 17.42 -24.23
CA LEU A 332 -7.78 17.87 -23.03
C LEU A 332 -7.29 16.70 -22.17
N ARG A 333 -7.90 15.51 -22.31
CA ARG A 333 -7.45 14.28 -21.67
C ARG A 333 -6.17 13.72 -22.28
N GLU A 334 -5.81 14.13 -23.52
CA GLU A 334 -4.52 13.78 -24.12
C GLU A 334 -3.35 14.34 -23.29
N VAL A 335 -3.58 15.39 -22.48
CA VAL A 335 -2.56 15.94 -21.58
C VAL A 335 -2.22 14.97 -20.44
N ASP A 336 -3.13 14.09 -20.03
CA ASP A 336 -2.89 13.10 -18.98
C ASP A 336 -1.86 12.04 -19.42
N ASP A 337 -1.78 11.77 -20.72
CA ASP A 337 -0.96 10.71 -21.31
C ASP A 337 0.42 11.18 -21.83
N LEU A 338 0.64 12.51 -21.92
CA LEU A 338 1.90 13.14 -22.36
C LEU A 338 2.91 13.31 -21.22
#